data_AF-A0A0B8P9J3-F1
#
_entry.id   AF-A0A0B8P9J3-F1
#
_cell.length_a   1.000
_cell.length_b   1.000
_cell.length_c   1.000
_cell.angle_alpha   90.00
_cell.angle_beta   90.00
_cell.angle_gamma   90.00
#
_symmetry.space_group_name_H-M   'P 1'
#
loop_
_entity.id
_entity.type
_entity.pdbx_description
1 polymer ?
#
loop_
_entity_poly.entity_id
_entity_poly.type
_entity_poly.pdbx_seq_one_letter_code
_entity_poly.pdbx_strand_id
1 'polypeptide(L)'
;MWQGFNLPLLLSAITTVLGIVLYLAMAAFSKRFEAFSFPDANKVFDALLEGMLAIAKWQTRFLQQKRLSVYVLGFFSVLAVLLVSQPLSVFNHLSLGLKQVALYEFGLATILIGAALLCAISTYRLLSVAALGVVGFMTTLVFMLYSAPDVAKTLLLVETLMVIFVVLVLKHMPTLGSVPKHSLGRRAFHMVVAGVIGFSVTAILITITSTPLDTELADFFTQNSVPGGHGRNVVNVILVDFRAIDTLGEVIVVVIAGLSAVSLLKSKKQRPSRIHSLIFATTSHIVAALMLVFSFYLLLRGHNAPGGGFIGALIAVIGLSLLMFAESPRYVRNRINHAPFSIAMFGVLLSLTAGALALVFNLPFLTGLWWKDILPLGTPLLFDVGIYLAIIGGVMGMLLHLNEGLD
;
A
#
# COMPACT_ATOMS: atom_id res chain seq x y z
N MET A 1 -22.20 -52.79 61.57
CA MET A 1 -23.46 -52.49 62.27
C MET A 1 -24.61 -53.04 61.44
N TRP A 2 -25.24 -54.14 61.89
CA TRP A 2 -26.43 -54.70 61.24
C TRP A 2 -27.63 -53.84 61.64
N GLN A 3 -28.30 -53.22 60.66
CA GLN A 3 -29.44 -52.31 60.89
C GLN A 3 -30.80 -53.03 60.89
N GLY A 4 -30.83 -54.37 61.02
CA GLY A 4 -32.06 -55.17 60.93
C GLY A 4 -32.63 -55.26 59.51
N PHE A 5 -33.85 -55.78 59.39
CA PHE A 5 -34.60 -55.78 58.13
C PHE A 5 -35.07 -54.36 57.82
N ASN A 6 -34.41 -53.70 56.86
CA ASN A 6 -34.74 -52.35 56.43
C ASN A 6 -35.07 -52.30 54.93
N LEU A 7 -35.64 -51.18 54.48
CA LEU A 7 -36.05 -50.99 53.07
C LEU A 7 -34.88 -51.20 52.08
N PRO A 8 -33.65 -50.72 52.35
CA PRO A 8 -32.49 -51.02 51.49
C PRO A 8 -32.18 -52.52 51.37
N LEU A 9 -32.27 -53.29 52.46
CA LEU A 9 -32.06 -54.74 52.44
C LEU A 9 -33.14 -55.44 51.61
N LEU A 10 -34.40 -55.02 51.74
CA LEU A 10 -35.50 -55.50 50.91
C LEU A 10 -35.26 -55.19 49.42
N LEU A 11 -34.86 -53.96 49.08
CA LEU A 11 -34.54 -53.57 47.69
C LEU A 11 -33.33 -54.32 47.14
N SER A 12 -32.32 -54.63 47.97
CA SER A 12 -31.18 -55.46 47.59
C SER A 12 -31.61 -56.92 47.33
N ALA A 13 -32.48 -57.47 48.17
CA ALA A 13 -33.06 -58.80 47.94
C ALA A 13 -33.92 -58.83 46.66
N ILE A 14 -34.77 -57.81 46.46
CA ILE A 14 -35.60 -57.67 45.25
C ILE A 14 -34.73 -57.54 44.00
N THR A 15 -33.69 -56.70 44.00
CA THR A 15 -32.76 -56.56 42.85
C THR A 15 -32.00 -57.85 42.57
N THR A 16 -31.62 -58.60 43.60
CA THR A 16 -30.99 -59.93 43.45
C THR A 16 -31.96 -60.93 42.82
N VAL A 17 -33.20 -61.00 43.33
CA VAL A 17 -34.25 -61.86 42.77
C VAL A 17 -34.57 -61.47 41.33
N LEU A 18 -34.70 -60.17 41.02
CA LEU A 18 -34.89 -59.65 39.66
C LEU A 18 -33.71 -60.02 38.75
N GLY A 19 -32.48 -59.90 39.24
CA GLY A 19 -31.28 -60.30 38.51
C GLY A 19 -31.25 -61.79 38.18
N ILE A 20 -31.64 -62.65 39.13
CA ILE A 20 -31.76 -64.11 38.92
C ILE A 20 -32.86 -64.41 37.90
N VAL A 21 -34.05 -63.80 38.03
CA VAL A 21 -35.15 -63.97 37.08
C VAL A 21 -34.75 -63.50 35.68
N LEU A 22 -34.08 -62.36 35.56
CA LEU A 22 -33.54 -61.86 34.28
C LEU A 22 -32.49 -62.80 33.69
N TYR A 23 -31.59 -63.35 34.50
CA TYR A 23 -30.57 -64.30 34.07
C TYR A 23 -31.21 -65.59 33.53
N LEU A 24 -32.20 -66.14 34.24
CA LEU A 24 -32.94 -67.33 33.79
C LEU A 24 -33.76 -67.05 32.53
N ALA A 25 -34.34 -65.84 32.40
CA ALA A 25 -35.06 -65.41 31.21
C ALA A 25 -34.14 -64.91 30.08
N MET A 26 -32.82 -64.82 30.29
CA MET A 26 -31.85 -64.21 29.37
C MET A 26 -31.81 -64.95 28.03
N ALA A 27 -32.01 -66.27 28.01
CA ALA A 27 -32.08 -67.04 26.77
C ALA A 27 -33.28 -66.66 25.88
N ALA A 28 -34.41 -66.29 26.48
CA ALA A 28 -35.59 -65.79 25.75
C ALA A 28 -35.45 -64.30 25.40
N PHE A 29 -34.81 -63.51 26.27
CA PHE A 29 -34.65 -62.07 26.09
C PHE A 29 -33.53 -61.70 25.11
N SER A 30 -32.42 -62.45 25.10
CA SER A 30 -31.26 -62.26 24.22
C SER A 30 -31.66 -62.25 22.75
N LYS A 31 -32.49 -63.21 22.29
CA LYS A 31 -32.98 -63.23 20.90
C LYS A 31 -33.75 -61.97 20.49
N ARG A 32 -34.46 -61.34 21.43
CA ARG A 32 -35.23 -60.11 21.19
C ARG A 32 -34.40 -58.84 21.39
N PHE A 33 -33.36 -58.90 22.22
CA PHE A 33 -32.43 -57.81 22.50
C PHE A 33 -31.33 -57.72 21.44
N GLU A 34 -30.83 -58.85 20.92
CA GLU A 34 -29.93 -58.91 19.77
C GLU A 34 -30.58 -58.39 18.47
N ALA A 35 -31.91 -58.48 18.37
CA ALA A 35 -32.66 -57.85 17.29
C ALA A 35 -32.66 -56.31 17.39
N PHE A 36 -32.31 -55.76 18.56
CA PHE A 36 -32.21 -54.32 18.80
C PHE A 36 -30.76 -53.87 18.63
N SER A 37 -30.41 -53.40 17.43
CA SER A 37 -29.08 -52.87 17.16
C SER A 37 -28.92 -51.50 17.81
N PHE A 38 -28.15 -51.43 18.90
CA PHE A 38 -27.69 -50.14 19.42
C PHE A 38 -26.65 -49.51 18.49
N PRO A 39 -26.54 -48.17 18.45
CA PRO A 39 -25.46 -47.51 17.73
C PRO A 39 -24.11 -47.91 18.34
N ASP A 40 -23.19 -48.37 17.49
CA ASP A 40 -21.81 -48.63 17.89
C ASP A 40 -21.10 -47.30 18.16
N ALA A 41 -20.63 -47.10 19.40
CA ALA A 41 -19.98 -45.87 19.81
C ALA A 41 -18.74 -45.54 18.95
N ASN A 42 -18.02 -46.56 18.48
CA ASN A 42 -16.87 -46.37 17.59
C ASN A 42 -17.32 -45.84 16.23
N LYS A 43 -18.40 -46.39 15.65
CA LYS A 43 -18.95 -45.92 14.37
C LYS A 43 -19.47 -44.49 14.46
N VAL A 44 -20.10 -44.13 15.59
CA VAL A 44 -20.58 -42.76 15.83
C VAL A 44 -19.39 -41.80 15.94
N PHE A 45 -18.34 -42.19 16.68
CA PHE A 45 -17.12 -41.40 16.81
C PHE A 45 -16.42 -41.21 15.45
N ASP A 46 -16.24 -42.27 14.67
CA ASP A 46 -15.62 -42.21 13.35
C ASP A 46 -16.43 -41.32 12.40
N ALA A 47 -17.75 -41.45 12.39
CA ALA A 47 -18.62 -40.60 11.57
C ALA A 47 -18.55 -39.11 11.96
N LEU A 48 -18.44 -38.81 13.26
CA LEU A 48 -18.24 -37.44 13.74
C LEU A 48 -16.88 -36.89 13.31
N LEU A 49 -15.82 -37.70 13.39
CA LEU A 49 -14.48 -37.32 12.97
C LEU A 49 -14.43 -37.08 11.46
N GLU A 50 -15.03 -37.96 10.67
CA GLU A 50 -15.16 -37.81 9.22
C GLU A 50 -15.97 -36.56 8.84
N GLY A 51 -17.08 -36.31 9.55
CA GLY A 51 -17.90 -35.11 9.38
C GLY A 51 -17.10 -33.83 9.66
N MET A 52 -16.34 -33.81 10.75
CA MET A 52 -15.46 -32.69 11.10
C MET A 52 -14.40 -32.46 10.02
N LEU A 53 -13.75 -33.52 9.53
CA LEU A 53 -12.76 -33.43 8.46
C LEU A 53 -13.38 -32.99 7.13
N ALA A 54 -14.61 -33.42 6.83
CA ALA A 54 -15.34 -32.98 5.64
C ALA A 54 -15.68 -31.50 5.70
N ILE A 55 -16.14 -30.99 6.85
CA ILE A 55 -16.38 -29.57 7.10
C ILE A 55 -15.09 -28.77 6.96
N ALA A 56 -13.99 -29.23 7.58
CA ALA A 56 -12.69 -28.57 7.49
C ALA A 56 -12.18 -28.50 6.04
N LYS A 57 -12.33 -29.59 5.27
CA LYS A 57 -11.99 -29.63 3.83
C LYS A 57 -12.88 -28.70 3.02
N TRP A 58 -14.19 -28.66 3.29
CA TRP A 58 -15.12 -27.76 2.62
C TRP A 58 -14.77 -26.29 2.89
N GLN A 59 -14.58 -25.92 4.16
CA GLN A 59 -14.21 -24.58 4.58
C GLN A 59 -12.88 -24.15 3.95
N THR A 60 -11.88 -25.03 3.95
CA THR A 60 -10.57 -24.74 3.35
C THR A 60 -10.69 -24.53 1.84
N ARG A 61 -11.47 -25.36 1.14
CA ARG A 61 -11.68 -25.19 -0.32
C ARG A 61 -12.45 -23.92 -0.67
N PHE A 62 -13.35 -23.50 0.22
CA PHE A 62 -14.11 -22.27 0.06
C PHE A 62 -13.25 -21.03 0.32
N LEU A 63 -12.49 -21.01 1.43
CA LEU A 63 -11.68 -19.86 1.82
C LEU A 63 -10.37 -19.76 1.02
N GLN A 64 -9.63 -20.86 0.85
CA GLN A 64 -8.31 -20.86 0.22
C GLN A 64 -8.37 -21.10 -1.29
N GLN A 65 -9.13 -20.27 -1.99
CA GLN A 65 -9.17 -20.32 -3.44
C GLN A 65 -7.89 -19.71 -4.01
N LYS A 66 -7.04 -20.49 -4.70
CA LYS A 66 -5.71 -20.08 -5.22
C LYS A 66 -5.71 -18.92 -6.25
N ARG A 67 -6.80 -18.15 -6.37
CA ARG A 67 -7.00 -17.04 -7.31
C ARG A 67 -7.10 -15.73 -6.56
N LEU A 68 -6.13 -14.83 -6.77
CA LEU A 68 -6.09 -13.50 -6.17
C LEU A 68 -7.40 -12.71 -6.35
N SER A 69 -8.03 -12.82 -7.52
CA SER A 69 -9.28 -12.09 -7.81
C SER A 69 -10.46 -12.47 -6.93
N VAL A 70 -10.45 -13.63 -6.28
CA VAL A 70 -11.49 -14.02 -5.31
C VAL A 70 -11.20 -13.38 -3.95
N TYR A 71 -9.95 -13.42 -3.48
CA TYR A 71 -9.56 -12.76 -2.22
C TYR A 71 -9.79 -11.25 -2.28
N VAL A 72 -9.37 -10.61 -3.37
CA VAL A 72 -9.56 -9.16 -3.58
C VAL A 72 -11.04 -8.82 -3.61
N LEU A 73 -11.86 -9.61 -4.32
CA LEU A 73 -13.30 -9.41 -4.35
C LEU A 73 -13.92 -9.59 -2.96
N GLY A 74 -13.55 -10.64 -2.23
CA GLY A 74 -14.02 -10.90 -0.86
C GLY A 74 -13.68 -9.76 0.09
N PHE A 75 -12.43 -9.27 0.05
CA PHE A 75 -12.00 -8.11 0.83
C PHE A 75 -12.84 -6.87 0.51
N PHE A 76 -12.97 -6.51 -0.76
CA PHE A 76 -13.75 -5.33 -1.15
C PHE A 76 -15.26 -5.50 -0.90
N SER A 77 -15.80 -6.72 -0.98
CA SER A 77 -17.19 -6.99 -0.60
C SER A 77 -17.41 -6.80 0.90
N VAL A 78 -16.51 -7.28 1.76
CA VAL A 78 -16.57 -7.03 3.21
C VAL A 78 -16.43 -5.54 3.51
N LEU A 79 -15.48 -4.85 2.85
CA LEU A 79 -15.33 -3.40 2.97
C LEU A 79 -16.59 -2.65 2.56
N ALA A 80 -17.22 -3.03 1.45
CA ALA A 80 -18.48 -2.42 0.99
C ALA A 80 -19.61 -2.60 2.01
N VAL A 81 -19.75 -3.79 2.62
CA VAL A 81 -20.74 -4.04 3.68
C VAL A 81 -20.45 -3.17 4.91
N LEU A 82 -19.20 -3.10 5.35
CA LEU A 82 -18.80 -2.25 6.49
C LEU A 82 -19.10 -0.77 6.23
N LEU A 83 -18.77 -0.27 5.04
CA LEU A 83 -19.02 1.12 4.66
C LEU A 83 -20.52 1.47 4.55
N VAL A 84 -21.37 0.51 4.13
CA VAL A 84 -22.84 0.71 4.08
C VAL A 84 -23.47 0.63 5.46
N SER A 85 -22.86 -0.10 6.40
CA SER A 85 -23.39 -0.22 7.76
C SER A 85 -23.31 1.07 8.59
N GLN A 86 -22.52 2.06 8.14
CA GLN A 86 -22.42 3.36 8.80
C GLN A 86 -23.64 4.25 8.47
N PRO A 87 -24.22 4.97 9.44
CA PRO A 87 -25.32 5.88 9.17
C PRO A 87 -24.84 7.07 8.32
N LEU A 88 -25.18 7.07 7.02
CA LEU A 88 -24.78 8.10 6.07
C LEU A 88 -25.82 9.24 6.08
N SER A 89 -25.53 10.34 6.78
CA SER A 89 -26.37 11.55 6.84
C SER A 89 -26.17 12.52 5.66
N VAL A 90 -25.88 12.00 4.46
CA VAL A 90 -25.37 12.78 3.30
C VAL A 90 -26.40 13.74 2.73
N PHE A 91 -27.67 13.34 2.73
CA PHE A 91 -28.74 14.05 2.02
C PHE A 91 -28.97 15.47 2.56
N ASN A 92 -28.63 15.74 3.83
CA ASN A 92 -28.76 17.07 4.42
C ASN A 92 -27.64 18.04 4.00
N HIS A 93 -26.46 17.52 3.63
CA HIS A 93 -25.27 18.32 3.34
C HIS A 93 -25.01 18.49 1.82
N LEU A 94 -25.60 17.63 0.98
CA LEU A 94 -25.38 17.62 -0.48
C LEU A 94 -25.90 18.88 -1.19
N SER A 95 -27.01 19.47 -0.72
CA SER A 95 -27.68 20.60 -1.39
C SER A 95 -26.96 21.95 -1.23
N LEU A 96 -26.13 22.09 -0.20
CA LEU A 96 -25.37 23.31 0.09
C LEU A 96 -24.04 23.38 -0.69
N GLY A 97 -23.34 22.25 -0.84
CA GLY A 97 -22.03 22.20 -1.50
C GLY A 97 -22.06 22.42 -3.01
N LEU A 98 -23.06 21.88 -3.72
CA LEU A 98 -23.13 21.96 -5.19
C LEU A 98 -23.37 23.38 -5.72
N LYS A 99 -23.89 24.30 -4.91
CA LYS A 99 -24.15 25.69 -5.31
C LYS A 99 -22.90 26.57 -5.33
N GLN A 100 -21.80 26.13 -4.72
CA GLN A 100 -20.58 26.91 -4.53
C GLN A 100 -19.41 26.44 -5.40
N VAL A 101 -19.62 25.41 -6.23
CA VAL A 101 -18.57 24.81 -7.06
C VAL A 101 -18.23 25.74 -8.23
N ALA A 102 -16.95 26.07 -8.38
CA ALA A 102 -16.47 26.88 -9.49
C ALA A 102 -16.43 26.08 -10.80
N LEU A 103 -16.53 26.77 -11.95
CA LEU A 103 -16.55 26.12 -13.27
C LEU A 103 -15.29 25.27 -13.53
N TYR A 104 -14.12 25.74 -13.08
CA TYR A 104 -12.87 24.99 -13.26
C TYR A 104 -12.83 23.71 -12.42
N GLU A 105 -13.45 23.69 -11.22
CA GLU A 105 -13.55 22.50 -10.37
C GLU A 105 -14.42 21.44 -11.05
N PHE A 106 -15.53 21.86 -11.68
CA PHE A 106 -16.37 20.96 -12.48
C PHE A 106 -15.62 20.39 -13.70
N GLY A 107 -14.85 21.23 -14.39
CA GLY A 107 -14.00 20.81 -15.51
C GLY A 107 -12.98 19.75 -15.08
N LEU A 108 -12.27 19.99 -13.97
CA LEU A 108 -11.30 19.06 -13.41
C LEU A 108 -11.92 17.73 -13.00
N ALA A 109 -13.05 17.78 -12.29
CA ALA A 109 -13.78 16.58 -11.88
C ALA A 109 -14.23 15.76 -13.09
N THR A 110 -14.72 16.41 -14.14
CA THR A 110 -15.16 15.74 -15.38
C THR A 110 -13.99 15.05 -16.09
N ILE A 111 -12.84 15.72 -16.20
CA ILE A 111 -11.63 15.14 -16.80
C ILE A 111 -11.13 13.95 -15.95
N LEU A 112 -11.08 14.09 -14.63
CA LEU A 112 -10.67 13.01 -13.72
C LEU A 112 -11.57 11.78 -13.83
N ILE A 113 -12.90 11.97 -13.80
CA ILE A 113 -13.87 10.90 -13.96
C ILE A 113 -13.71 10.24 -15.34
N GLY A 114 -13.60 11.04 -16.40
CA GLY A 114 -13.39 10.53 -17.76
C GLY A 114 -12.11 9.71 -17.89
N ALA A 115 -10.99 10.19 -17.35
CA ALA A 115 -9.71 9.50 -17.37
C ALA A 115 -9.74 8.19 -16.54
N ALA A 116 -10.35 8.21 -15.36
CA ALA A 116 -10.51 7.01 -14.53
C ALA A 116 -11.38 5.95 -15.22
N LEU A 117 -12.50 6.35 -15.82
CA LEU A 117 -13.37 5.46 -16.60
C LEU A 117 -12.64 4.90 -17.83
N LEU A 118 -11.90 5.74 -18.55
CA LEU A 118 -11.10 5.32 -19.69
C LEU A 118 -10.05 4.29 -19.29
N CYS A 119 -9.35 4.54 -18.17
CA CYS A 119 -8.36 3.60 -17.63
C CYS A 119 -9.00 2.25 -17.26
N ALA A 120 -10.19 2.26 -16.65
CA ALA A 120 -10.89 1.06 -16.20
C ALA A 120 -11.50 0.22 -17.34
N ILE A 121 -11.93 0.87 -18.43
CA ILE A 121 -12.61 0.21 -19.56
C ILE A 121 -11.64 -0.17 -20.68
N SER A 122 -10.52 0.56 -20.81
CA SER A 122 -9.55 0.37 -21.88
C SER A 122 -8.94 -1.04 -21.89
N THR A 123 -8.89 -1.64 -23.07
CA THR A 123 -8.20 -2.90 -23.35
C THR A 123 -6.81 -2.69 -23.97
N TYR A 124 -6.41 -1.43 -24.19
CA TYR A 124 -5.13 -1.05 -24.78
C TYR A 124 -4.19 -0.51 -23.69
N ARG A 125 -3.01 -1.13 -23.55
CA ARG A 125 -2.03 -0.77 -22.52
C ARG A 125 -1.64 0.70 -22.57
N LEU A 126 -1.27 1.20 -23.74
CA LEU A 126 -0.81 2.58 -23.91
C LEU A 126 -1.90 3.59 -23.54
N LEU A 127 -3.15 3.28 -23.90
CA LEU A 127 -4.30 4.12 -23.56
C LEU A 127 -4.58 4.11 -22.04
N SER A 128 -4.48 2.96 -21.38
CA SER A 128 -4.62 2.87 -19.92
C SER A 128 -3.51 3.61 -19.19
N VAL A 129 -2.25 3.51 -19.66
CA VAL A 129 -1.12 4.26 -19.09
C VAL A 129 -1.28 5.76 -19.30
N ALA A 130 -1.70 6.19 -20.49
CA ALA A 130 -1.96 7.60 -20.77
C ALA A 130 -3.10 8.14 -19.89
N ALA A 131 -4.18 7.38 -19.74
CA ALA A 131 -5.31 7.74 -18.88
C ALA A 131 -4.90 7.83 -17.41
N LEU A 132 -4.07 6.90 -16.92
CA LEU A 132 -3.50 6.94 -15.58
C LEU A 132 -2.64 8.19 -15.36
N GLY A 133 -1.78 8.51 -16.34
CA GLY A 133 -1.01 9.76 -16.34
C GLY A 133 -1.91 10.99 -16.24
N VAL A 134 -2.98 11.07 -17.03
CA VAL A 134 -3.96 12.17 -16.95
C VAL A 134 -4.57 12.27 -15.55
N VAL A 135 -4.91 11.14 -14.91
CA VAL A 135 -5.40 11.15 -13.51
C VAL A 135 -4.37 11.80 -12.59
N GLY A 136 -3.09 11.40 -12.64
CA GLY A 136 -2.03 11.94 -11.80
C GLY A 136 -1.71 13.42 -12.08
N PHE A 137 -1.68 13.84 -13.34
CA PHE A 137 -1.50 15.26 -13.72
C PHE A 137 -2.67 16.12 -13.24
N MET A 138 -3.91 15.63 -13.35
CA MET A 138 -5.08 16.36 -12.86
C MET A 138 -5.13 16.42 -11.33
N THR A 139 -4.73 15.35 -10.63
CA THR A 139 -4.60 15.42 -9.15
C THR A 139 -3.48 16.36 -8.71
N THR A 140 -2.37 16.43 -9.46
CA THR A 140 -1.31 17.43 -9.24
C THR A 140 -1.88 18.85 -9.34
N LEU A 141 -2.70 19.11 -10.36
CA LEU A 141 -3.34 20.40 -10.55
C LEU A 141 -4.32 20.73 -9.40
N VAL A 142 -5.07 19.75 -8.92
CA VAL A 142 -5.92 19.90 -7.72
C VAL A 142 -5.08 20.34 -6.51
N PHE A 143 -3.96 19.65 -6.20
CA PHE A 143 -3.09 20.07 -5.08
C PHE A 143 -2.50 21.46 -5.27
N MET A 144 -2.15 21.84 -6.51
CA MET A 144 -1.65 23.18 -6.81
C MET A 144 -2.71 24.26 -6.58
N LEU A 145 -3.96 24.01 -6.96
CA LEU A 145 -5.07 24.93 -6.76
C LEU A 145 -5.40 25.13 -5.26
N TYR A 146 -5.30 24.06 -4.47
CA TYR A 146 -5.48 24.13 -3.01
C TYR A 146 -4.18 24.46 -2.25
N SER A 147 -3.22 25.12 -2.90
CA SER A 147 -1.99 25.67 -2.27
C SER A 147 -1.10 24.64 -1.55
N ALA A 148 -1.04 23.41 -2.07
CA ALA A 148 -0.14 22.35 -1.60
C ALA A 148 0.99 22.07 -2.63
N PRO A 149 1.93 23.01 -2.86
CA PRO A 149 2.91 22.91 -3.94
C PRO A 149 3.95 21.79 -3.76
N ASP A 150 4.32 21.44 -2.52
CA ASP A 150 5.25 20.33 -2.24
C ASP A 150 4.61 18.97 -2.57
N VAL A 151 3.35 18.77 -2.17
CA VAL A 151 2.56 17.58 -2.51
C VAL A 151 2.32 17.50 -4.02
N ALA A 152 2.00 18.61 -4.67
CA ALA A 152 1.82 18.66 -6.12
C ALA A 152 3.11 18.25 -6.88
N LYS A 153 4.26 18.81 -6.50
CA LYS A 153 5.55 18.49 -7.14
C LYS A 153 5.97 17.05 -6.91
N THR A 154 5.85 16.54 -5.68
CA THR A 154 6.15 15.13 -5.39
C THR A 154 5.26 14.21 -6.22
N LEU A 155 3.94 14.45 -6.25
CA LEU A 155 3.00 13.66 -7.02
C LEU A 155 3.33 13.66 -8.52
N LEU A 156 3.64 14.82 -9.10
CA LEU A 156 4.03 14.92 -10.51
C LEU A 156 5.25 14.04 -10.86
N LEU A 157 6.25 14.05 -9.99
CA LEU A 157 7.48 13.28 -10.19
C LEU A 157 7.24 11.78 -9.97
N VAL A 158 6.47 11.41 -8.94
CA VAL A 158 6.07 10.03 -8.69
C VAL A 158 5.23 9.50 -9.85
N GLU A 159 4.30 10.29 -10.38
CA GLU A 159 3.48 9.92 -11.55
C GLU A 159 4.37 9.68 -12.78
N THR A 160 5.32 10.59 -13.02
CA THR A 160 6.28 10.44 -14.13
C THR A 160 7.10 9.15 -13.98
N LEU A 161 7.58 8.83 -12.78
CA LEU A 161 8.29 7.59 -12.50
C LEU A 161 7.38 6.36 -12.61
N MET A 162 6.15 6.43 -12.12
CA MET A 162 5.18 5.36 -12.22
C MET A 162 4.92 5.02 -13.69
N VAL A 163 4.73 6.02 -14.55
CA VAL A 163 4.60 5.81 -15.99
C VAL A 163 5.84 5.11 -16.57
N ILE A 164 7.04 5.54 -16.18
CA ILE A 164 8.30 4.87 -16.58
C ILE A 164 8.29 3.38 -16.16
N PHE A 165 8.02 3.09 -14.89
CA PHE A 165 7.95 1.72 -14.38
C PHE A 165 6.89 0.88 -15.08
N VAL A 166 5.67 1.42 -15.19
CA VAL A 166 4.55 0.72 -15.80
C VAL A 166 4.85 0.44 -17.27
N VAL A 167 5.38 1.39 -18.04
CA VAL A 167 5.74 1.16 -19.45
C VAL A 167 6.83 0.08 -19.57
N LEU A 168 7.86 0.12 -18.73
CA LEU A 168 8.94 -0.88 -18.72
C LEU A 168 8.41 -2.29 -18.42
N VAL A 169 7.54 -2.43 -17.43
CA VAL A 169 6.92 -3.71 -17.08
C VAL A 169 5.96 -4.16 -18.18
N LEU A 170 5.11 -3.26 -18.66
CA LEU A 170 4.09 -3.57 -19.66
C LEU A 170 4.71 -3.95 -21.00
N LYS A 171 5.90 -3.48 -21.37
CA LYS A 171 6.63 -3.96 -22.58
C LYS A 171 6.77 -5.49 -22.59
N HIS A 172 6.83 -6.13 -21.42
CA HIS A 172 7.13 -7.56 -21.25
C HIS A 172 5.90 -8.42 -20.92
N MET A 173 4.73 -7.81 -20.73
CA MET A 173 3.49 -8.53 -20.43
C MET A 173 2.69 -8.88 -21.69
N PRO A 174 1.73 -9.84 -21.66
CA PRO A 174 0.77 -10.10 -22.74
C PRO A 174 -0.30 -9.02 -22.84
N THR A 175 -0.96 -8.85 -24.00
CA THR A 175 -1.85 -7.69 -24.25
C THR A 175 -3.07 -7.79 -23.36
N LEU A 176 -3.56 -6.68 -22.82
CA LEU A 176 -4.70 -6.73 -21.88
C LEU A 176 -5.94 -7.36 -22.53
N GLY A 177 -6.12 -7.17 -23.83
CA GLY A 177 -7.18 -7.81 -24.61
C GLY A 177 -7.08 -9.35 -24.73
N SER A 178 -5.94 -9.96 -24.44
CA SER A 178 -5.76 -11.42 -24.47
C SER A 178 -6.29 -12.13 -23.21
N VAL A 179 -6.66 -11.38 -22.17
CA VAL A 179 -7.16 -11.94 -20.91
C VAL A 179 -8.66 -12.29 -21.04
N PRO A 180 -9.08 -13.54 -20.74
CA PRO A 180 -10.48 -13.93 -20.78
C PRO A 180 -11.35 -13.07 -19.87
N LYS A 181 -12.44 -12.54 -20.41
CA LYS A 181 -13.38 -11.72 -19.64
C LYS A 181 -14.16 -12.59 -18.65
N HIS A 182 -14.41 -12.04 -17.45
CA HIS A 182 -15.33 -12.65 -16.50
C HIS A 182 -16.77 -12.64 -17.03
N SER A 183 -17.60 -13.55 -16.50
CA SER A 183 -19.03 -13.61 -16.81
C SER A 183 -19.73 -12.27 -16.52
N LEU A 184 -20.82 -12.00 -17.24
CA LEU A 184 -21.59 -10.76 -17.08
C LEU A 184 -22.05 -10.56 -15.63
N GLY A 185 -22.55 -11.61 -14.97
CA GLY A 185 -22.97 -11.55 -13.56
C GLY A 185 -21.83 -11.18 -12.61
N ARG A 186 -20.63 -11.74 -12.81
CA ARG A 186 -19.46 -11.38 -11.99
C ARG A 186 -19.01 -9.94 -12.22
N ARG A 187 -19.03 -9.46 -13.47
CA ARG A 187 -18.71 -8.07 -13.79
C ARG A 187 -19.74 -7.10 -13.20
N ALA A 188 -21.02 -7.43 -13.25
CA ALA A 188 -22.08 -6.67 -12.60
C ALA A 188 -21.84 -6.59 -11.08
N PHE A 189 -21.49 -7.71 -10.44
CA PHE A 189 -21.16 -7.71 -9.03
C PHE A 189 -19.93 -6.83 -8.70
N HIS A 190 -18.87 -6.88 -9.52
CA HIS A 190 -17.72 -5.99 -9.35
C HIS A 190 -18.12 -4.51 -9.46
N MET A 191 -18.99 -4.15 -10.42
CA MET A 191 -19.50 -2.78 -10.56
C MET A 191 -20.33 -2.35 -9.36
N VAL A 192 -21.18 -3.23 -8.82
CA VAL A 192 -21.97 -2.95 -7.61
C VAL A 192 -21.03 -2.70 -6.42
N VAL A 193 -20.05 -3.59 -6.18
CA VAL A 193 -19.10 -3.43 -5.06
C VAL A 193 -18.30 -2.13 -5.21
N ALA A 194 -17.76 -1.85 -6.39
CA ALA A 194 -17.02 -0.61 -6.64
C ALA A 194 -17.89 0.65 -6.49
N GLY A 195 -19.13 0.60 -6.99
CA GLY A 195 -20.10 1.70 -6.87
C GLY A 195 -20.50 1.97 -5.42
N VAL A 196 -20.72 0.92 -4.63
CA VAL A 196 -21.01 1.03 -3.19
C VAL A 196 -19.84 1.68 -2.46
N ILE A 197 -18.61 1.20 -2.66
CA ILE A 197 -17.43 1.78 -2.02
C ILE A 197 -17.27 3.25 -2.43
N GLY A 198 -17.35 3.55 -3.73
CA GLY A 198 -17.20 4.91 -4.24
C GLY A 198 -18.27 5.87 -3.68
N PHE A 199 -19.52 5.43 -3.63
CA PHE A 199 -20.61 6.21 -3.02
C PHE A 199 -20.38 6.42 -1.53
N SER A 200 -20.06 5.37 -0.78
CA SER A 200 -19.83 5.47 0.67
C SER A 200 -18.64 6.35 1.01
N VAL A 201 -17.52 6.27 0.28
CA VAL A 201 -16.36 7.15 0.50
C VAL A 201 -16.73 8.60 0.18
N THR A 202 -17.44 8.84 -0.92
CA THR A 202 -17.91 10.20 -1.28
C THR A 202 -18.84 10.77 -0.20
N ALA A 203 -19.77 9.95 0.27
CA ALA A 203 -20.69 10.27 1.35
C ALA A 203 -19.97 10.64 2.66
N ILE A 204 -18.99 9.82 3.07
CA ILE A 204 -18.17 10.07 4.27
C ILE A 204 -17.39 11.38 4.11
N LEU A 205 -16.77 11.62 2.95
CA LEU A 205 -16.03 12.85 2.69
C LEU A 205 -16.94 14.08 2.80
N ILE A 206 -18.14 14.05 2.21
CA ILE A 206 -19.11 15.14 2.34
C ILE A 206 -19.44 15.41 3.81
N THR A 207 -19.68 14.37 4.60
CA THR A 207 -19.95 14.51 6.04
C THR A 207 -18.77 15.13 6.78
N ILE A 208 -17.54 14.64 6.58
CA ILE A 208 -16.34 15.18 7.25
C ILE A 208 -16.09 16.64 6.86
N THR A 209 -16.23 16.99 5.58
CA THR A 209 -15.99 18.36 5.11
C THR A 209 -17.11 19.33 5.48
N SER A 210 -18.28 18.82 5.87
CA SER A 210 -19.39 19.66 6.35
C SER A 210 -19.24 20.09 7.80
N THR A 211 -18.33 19.46 8.56
CA THR A 211 -17.99 19.86 9.93
C THR A 211 -16.79 20.81 9.94
N PRO A 212 -16.75 21.83 10.82
CA PRO A 212 -15.58 22.68 10.98
C PRO A 212 -14.33 21.85 11.30
N LEU A 213 -13.25 22.08 10.55
CA LEU A 213 -11.97 21.42 10.80
C LEU A 213 -11.29 22.04 12.03
N ASP A 214 -10.76 21.19 12.90
CA ASP A 214 -9.90 21.63 14.00
C ASP A 214 -8.53 22.07 13.47
N THR A 215 -8.15 23.31 13.76
CA THR A 215 -6.91 23.93 13.26
C THR A 215 -5.77 23.92 14.26
N GLU A 216 -5.95 23.40 15.48
CA GLU A 216 -4.94 23.50 16.56
C GLU A 216 -3.54 23.06 16.12
N LEU A 217 -3.44 21.90 15.45
CA LEU A 217 -2.16 21.40 14.94
C LEU A 217 -1.61 22.23 13.78
N ALA A 218 -2.47 22.71 12.87
CA ALA A 218 -2.05 23.54 11.74
C ALA A 218 -1.50 24.89 12.23
N ASP A 219 -2.14 25.47 13.24
CA ASP A 219 -1.72 26.70 13.89
C ASP A 219 -0.41 26.50 14.65
N PHE A 220 -0.27 25.40 15.39
CA PHE A 220 0.98 25.02 16.05
C PHE A 220 2.15 24.96 15.08
N PHE A 221 2.03 24.22 13.97
CA PHE A 221 3.13 24.10 13.01
C PHE A 221 3.45 25.42 12.32
N THR A 222 2.43 26.21 11.97
CA THR A 222 2.63 27.51 11.33
C THR A 222 3.37 28.48 12.25
N GLN A 223 3.03 28.49 13.54
CA GLN A 223 3.66 29.37 14.53
C GLN A 223 5.06 28.89 14.93
N ASN A 224 5.32 27.58 14.92
CA ASN A 224 6.58 27.00 15.42
C ASN A 224 7.63 26.65 14.34
N SER A 225 7.27 26.64 13.05
CA SER A 225 8.21 26.25 11.98
C SER A 225 9.43 27.17 11.85
N VAL A 226 9.26 28.49 12.00
CA VAL A 226 10.35 29.46 11.96
C VAL A 226 11.11 29.56 13.30
N PRO A 227 10.46 29.72 14.46
CA PRO A 227 11.19 29.86 15.72
C PRO A 227 11.83 28.55 16.19
N GLY A 228 11.17 27.40 16.01
CA GLY A 228 11.68 26.09 16.41
C GLY A 228 12.49 25.38 15.33
N GLY A 229 11.95 25.32 14.11
CA GLY A 229 12.59 24.60 12.99
C GLY A 229 13.43 25.46 12.06
N HIS A 230 13.49 26.79 12.26
CA HIS A 230 14.26 27.76 11.46
C HIS A 230 13.95 27.83 9.95
N GLY A 231 12.86 27.19 9.50
CA GLY A 231 12.49 27.12 8.09
C GLY A 231 11.18 27.83 7.79
N ARG A 232 11.12 28.43 6.59
CA ARG A 232 9.90 29.09 6.08
C ARG A 232 8.96 28.11 5.37
N ASN A 233 9.50 26.98 4.90
CA ASN A 233 8.68 25.92 4.33
C ASN A 233 8.14 25.03 5.45
N VAL A 234 6.91 25.32 5.91
CA VAL A 234 6.23 24.58 6.98
C VAL A 234 6.16 23.09 6.68
N VAL A 235 5.86 22.69 5.43
CA VAL A 235 5.77 21.27 5.04
C VAL A 235 7.11 20.58 5.20
N ASN A 236 8.18 21.16 4.64
CA ASN A 236 9.51 20.56 4.76
C ASN A 236 9.96 20.48 6.22
N VAL A 237 9.75 21.53 7.02
CA VAL A 237 10.10 21.54 8.45
C VAL A 237 9.34 20.47 9.23
N ILE A 238 8.06 20.23 8.93
CA ILE A 238 7.32 19.10 9.50
C ILE A 238 7.99 17.78 9.13
N LEU A 239 8.32 17.58 7.86
CA LEU A 239 8.87 16.32 7.36
C LEU A 239 10.30 16.02 7.87
N VAL A 240 11.13 17.04 8.12
CA VAL A 240 12.55 16.82 8.45
C VAL A 240 12.91 17.13 9.90
N ASP A 241 12.01 17.76 10.65
CA ASP A 241 12.23 18.13 12.06
C ASP A 241 11.10 17.55 12.94
N PHE A 242 9.89 18.13 12.90
CA PHE A 242 8.81 17.75 13.84
C PHE A 242 8.34 16.30 13.72
N ARG A 243 8.28 15.77 12.49
CA ARG A 243 7.81 14.42 12.15
C ARG A 243 8.84 13.67 11.30
N ALA A 244 10.14 13.91 11.59
CA ALA A 244 11.24 13.28 10.87
C ALA A 244 11.22 11.74 10.87
N ILE A 245 10.60 11.13 11.89
CA ILE A 245 10.50 9.67 11.98
C ILE A 245 9.63 9.08 10.86
N ASP A 246 8.60 9.79 10.42
CA ASP A 246 7.71 9.34 9.35
C ASP A 246 8.47 9.34 8.02
N THR A 247 9.21 10.41 7.72
CA THR A 247 10.05 10.52 6.53
C THR A 247 11.17 9.48 6.51
N LEU A 248 11.79 9.20 7.66
CA LEU A 248 12.78 8.12 7.79
C LEU A 248 12.13 6.75 7.48
N GLY A 249 10.95 6.49 8.03
CA GLY A 249 10.18 5.28 7.79
C GLY A 249 9.81 5.09 6.31
N GLU A 250 9.30 6.15 5.67
CA GLU A 250 8.96 6.16 4.24
C GLU A 250 10.16 5.79 3.36
N VAL A 251 11.32 6.40 3.63
CA VAL A 251 12.55 6.12 2.87
C VAL A 251 13.03 4.70 3.07
N ILE A 252 12.98 4.18 4.31
CA ILE A 252 13.31 2.78 4.59
C ILE A 252 12.38 1.85 3.79
N VAL A 253 11.07 2.14 3.73
CA VAL A 253 10.11 1.37 2.93
C VAL A 253 10.47 1.42 1.44
N VAL A 254 10.87 2.56 0.89
CA VAL A 254 11.32 2.68 -0.51
C VAL A 254 12.57 1.82 -0.77
N VAL A 255 13.56 1.85 0.12
CA VAL A 255 14.78 1.03 -0.01
C VAL A 255 14.46 -0.46 0.08
N ILE A 256 13.63 -0.88 1.04
CA ILE A 256 13.18 -2.27 1.19
C ILE A 256 12.39 -2.73 -0.04
N ALA A 257 11.50 -1.88 -0.58
CA ALA A 257 10.77 -2.18 -1.80
C ALA A 257 11.71 -2.38 -3.00
N GLY A 258 12.74 -1.53 -3.13
CA GLY A 258 13.82 -1.68 -4.10
C GLY A 258 14.54 -3.03 -4.00
N LEU A 259 15.00 -3.38 -2.79
CA LEU A 259 15.69 -4.65 -2.53
C LEU A 259 14.78 -5.87 -2.82
N SER A 260 13.52 -5.78 -2.41
CA SER A 260 12.52 -6.84 -2.62
C SER A 260 12.25 -7.05 -4.11
N ALA A 261 12.08 -5.98 -4.87
CA ALA A 261 11.88 -6.06 -6.31
C ALA A 261 13.07 -6.74 -7.01
N VAL A 262 14.31 -6.38 -6.64
CA VAL A 262 15.52 -6.99 -7.21
C VAL A 262 15.65 -8.46 -6.84
N SER A 263 15.30 -8.85 -5.62
CA SER A 263 15.30 -10.25 -5.20
C SER A 263 14.26 -11.11 -5.94
N LEU A 264 13.15 -10.52 -6.39
CA LEU A 264 12.07 -11.23 -7.08
C LEU A 264 12.28 -11.30 -8.59
N LEU A 265 12.96 -10.31 -9.17
CA LEU A 265 13.21 -10.22 -10.61
C LEU A 265 14.45 -11.03 -10.99
N LYS A 266 14.24 -12.19 -11.62
CA LYS A 266 15.34 -12.98 -12.21
C LYS A 266 15.81 -12.29 -13.50
N SER A 267 17.07 -11.87 -13.52
CA SER A 267 17.70 -11.33 -14.73
C SER A 267 17.80 -12.41 -15.81
N LYS A 268 17.17 -12.19 -16.96
CA LYS A 268 17.45 -12.94 -18.19
C LYS A 268 18.27 -12.04 -19.09
N LYS A 269 19.45 -12.51 -19.53
CA LYS A 269 20.24 -11.81 -20.53
C LYS A 269 19.46 -11.75 -21.85
N GLN A 270 18.88 -10.61 -22.21
CA GLN A 270 18.45 -10.37 -23.60
C GLN A 270 19.44 -9.39 -24.27
N ARG A 271 19.11 -8.93 -25.48
CA ARG A 271 19.91 -7.94 -26.22
C ARG A 271 19.23 -6.57 -26.10
N PRO A 272 19.97 -5.51 -25.72
CA PRO A 272 19.39 -4.18 -25.50
C PRO A 272 18.76 -3.62 -26.77
N SER A 273 17.50 -3.20 -26.68
CA SER A 273 16.82 -2.48 -27.77
C SER A 273 17.23 -1.01 -27.75
N ARG A 274 18.12 -0.59 -28.65
CA ARG A 274 18.53 0.82 -28.77
C ARG A 274 17.50 1.62 -29.56
N ILE A 275 17.12 2.79 -29.04
CA ILE A 275 16.34 3.78 -29.80
C ILE A 275 17.31 4.56 -30.68
N HIS A 276 17.26 4.36 -31.99
CA HIS A 276 18.09 5.11 -32.94
C HIS A 276 17.46 6.48 -33.24
N SER A 277 17.65 7.46 -32.36
CA SER A 277 17.24 8.85 -32.59
C SER A 277 18.29 9.84 -32.09
N LEU A 278 18.93 10.55 -33.04
CA LEU A 278 19.97 11.54 -32.74
C LEU A 278 19.41 12.73 -31.97
N ILE A 279 18.19 13.18 -32.31
CA ILE A 279 17.50 14.29 -31.65
C ILE A 279 17.22 13.93 -30.19
N PHE A 280 16.65 12.74 -29.96
CA PHE A 280 16.33 12.27 -28.61
C PHE A 280 17.59 12.06 -27.78
N ALA A 281 18.63 11.43 -28.32
CA ALA A 281 19.89 11.18 -27.61
C ALA A 281 20.57 12.50 -27.19
N THR A 282 20.71 13.45 -28.11
CA THR A 282 21.36 14.74 -27.85
C THR A 282 20.58 15.57 -26.82
N THR A 283 19.26 15.65 -27.00
CA THR A 283 18.39 16.42 -26.10
C THR A 283 18.37 15.83 -24.69
N SER A 284 18.34 14.50 -24.59
CA SER A 284 18.31 13.80 -23.31
C SER A 284 19.54 14.07 -22.45
N HIS A 285 20.73 14.22 -23.05
CA HIS A 285 21.95 14.56 -22.31
C HIS A 285 21.88 15.96 -21.69
N ILE A 286 21.42 16.95 -22.47
CA ILE A 286 21.28 18.33 -22.00
C ILE A 286 20.22 18.40 -20.90
N VAL A 287 19.06 17.79 -21.13
CA VAL A 287 17.95 17.79 -20.17
C VAL A 287 18.36 17.06 -18.89
N ALA A 288 18.99 15.89 -18.98
CA ALA A 288 19.44 15.15 -17.79
C ALA A 288 20.47 15.94 -16.97
N ALA A 289 21.43 16.62 -17.62
CA ALA A 289 22.39 17.46 -16.92
C ALA A 289 21.69 18.61 -16.17
N LEU A 290 20.76 19.31 -16.83
CA LEU A 290 19.96 20.36 -16.20
C LEU A 290 19.12 19.83 -15.04
N MET A 291 18.52 18.65 -15.19
CA MET A 291 17.74 18.00 -14.13
C MET A 291 18.61 17.64 -12.92
N LEU A 292 19.84 17.15 -13.12
CA LEU A 292 20.75 16.84 -12.02
C LEU A 292 21.20 18.09 -11.25
N VAL A 293 21.49 19.18 -11.97
CA VAL A 293 21.81 20.48 -11.33
C VAL A 293 20.60 21.01 -10.56
N PHE A 294 19.42 20.95 -11.18
CA PHE A 294 18.18 21.42 -10.55
C PHE A 294 17.78 20.56 -9.34
N SER A 295 18.02 19.26 -9.42
CA SER A 295 17.83 18.29 -8.33
C SER A 295 18.65 18.67 -7.10
N PHE A 296 19.94 18.98 -7.28
CA PHE A 296 20.81 19.45 -6.19
C PHE A 296 20.37 20.81 -5.64
N TYR A 297 19.93 21.73 -6.52
CA TYR A 297 19.38 23.01 -6.10
C TYR A 297 18.12 22.85 -5.22
N LEU A 298 17.19 21.96 -5.58
CA LEU A 298 15.98 21.71 -4.78
C LEU A 298 16.28 21.08 -3.42
N LEU A 299 17.30 20.22 -3.35
CA LEU A 299 17.79 19.67 -2.08
C LEU A 299 18.23 20.79 -1.12
N LEU A 300 19.04 21.73 -1.60
CA LEU A 300 19.55 22.83 -0.76
C LEU A 300 18.47 23.89 -0.44
N ARG A 301 17.45 24.03 -1.29
CA ARG A 301 16.41 25.06 -1.15
C ARG A 301 15.24 24.65 -0.24
N GLY A 302 15.04 23.35 -0.01
CA GLY A 302 13.83 22.78 0.59
C GLY A 302 13.39 23.40 1.92
N HIS A 303 14.36 23.88 2.71
CA HIS A 303 14.09 24.50 4.00
C HIS A 303 13.29 25.81 3.95
N ASN A 304 13.42 26.57 2.85
CA ASN A 304 12.84 27.92 2.74
C ASN A 304 11.79 28.04 1.63
N ALA A 305 11.75 27.11 0.69
CA ALA A 305 10.77 27.11 -0.39
C ALA A 305 10.45 25.68 -0.82
N PRO A 306 9.38 25.47 -1.62
CA PRO A 306 8.95 24.14 -2.00
C PRO A 306 10.05 23.34 -2.72
N GLY A 307 10.42 22.18 -2.18
CA GLY A 307 11.64 21.42 -2.47
C GLY A 307 11.97 20.42 -1.36
N GLY A 308 13.24 20.01 -1.26
CA GLY A 308 13.71 19.06 -0.23
C GLY A 308 14.40 17.82 -0.79
N GLY A 309 14.89 16.96 0.09
CA GLY A 309 15.66 15.76 -0.29
C GLY A 309 14.88 14.78 -1.16
N PHE A 310 13.59 14.59 -0.86
CA PHE A 310 12.73 13.67 -1.60
C PHE A 310 12.49 14.13 -3.05
N ILE A 311 11.99 15.36 -3.24
CA ILE A 311 11.71 15.94 -4.57
C ILE A 311 12.99 15.99 -5.39
N GLY A 312 14.10 16.46 -4.79
CA GLY A 312 15.41 16.49 -5.45
C GLY A 312 15.79 15.12 -5.97
N ALA A 313 15.71 14.08 -5.14
CA ALA A 313 16.08 12.73 -5.53
C ALA A 313 15.23 12.19 -6.69
N LEU A 314 13.92 12.39 -6.68
CA LEU A 314 13.06 11.94 -7.77
C LEU A 314 13.41 12.62 -9.11
N ILE A 315 13.76 13.91 -9.10
CA ILE A 315 14.24 14.60 -10.32
C ILE A 315 15.55 13.96 -10.81
N ALA A 316 16.49 13.66 -9.91
CA ALA A 316 17.73 12.99 -10.30
C ALA A 316 17.44 11.61 -10.91
N VAL A 317 16.55 10.83 -10.31
CA VAL A 317 16.16 9.51 -10.83
C VAL A 317 15.50 9.64 -12.20
N ILE A 318 14.59 10.59 -12.42
CA ILE A 318 13.96 10.80 -13.74
C ILE A 318 15.00 11.22 -14.78
N GLY A 319 15.89 12.15 -14.45
CA GLY A 319 16.97 12.58 -15.36
C GLY A 319 17.90 11.44 -15.74
N LEU A 320 18.26 10.59 -14.77
CA LEU A 320 19.05 9.38 -15.03
C LEU A 320 18.26 8.33 -15.82
N SER A 321 16.96 8.18 -15.57
CA SER A 321 16.07 7.29 -16.34
C SER A 321 15.98 7.73 -17.80
N LEU A 322 15.93 9.03 -18.06
CA LEU A 322 15.96 9.59 -19.41
C LEU A 322 17.23 9.19 -20.15
N LEU A 323 18.39 9.22 -19.48
CA LEU A 323 19.66 8.73 -20.04
C LEU A 323 19.65 7.21 -20.29
N MET A 324 18.99 6.43 -19.42
CA MET A 324 18.84 4.98 -19.64
C MET A 324 18.08 4.68 -20.92
N PHE A 325 17.01 5.44 -21.21
CA PHE A 325 16.24 5.30 -22.45
C PHE A 325 16.97 5.82 -23.69
N ALA A 326 17.73 6.90 -23.56
CA ALA A 326 18.47 7.51 -24.65
C ALA A 326 19.67 6.67 -25.11
N GLU A 327 20.40 6.08 -24.16
CA GLU A 327 21.65 5.35 -24.42
C GLU A 327 21.51 3.86 -24.12
N SER A 328 21.65 3.50 -22.85
CA SER A 328 21.42 2.15 -22.34
C SER A 328 21.48 2.14 -20.80
N PRO A 329 20.90 1.12 -20.14
CA PRO A 329 21.07 0.93 -18.70
C PRO A 329 22.55 0.84 -18.28
N ARG A 330 23.38 0.17 -19.10
CA ARG A 330 24.82 0.05 -18.87
C ARG A 330 25.56 1.38 -18.92
N TYR A 331 25.11 2.32 -19.77
CA TYR A 331 25.71 3.65 -19.88
C TYR A 331 25.60 4.43 -18.55
N VAL A 332 24.43 4.34 -17.90
CA VAL A 332 24.20 4.96 -16.59
C VAL A 332 24.90 4.16 -15.50
N ARG A 333 24.82 2.83 -15.53
CA ARG A 333 25.50 1.97 -14.56
C ARG A 333 27.01 2.21 -14.48
N ASN A 334 27.67 2.40 -15.63
CA ASN A 334 29.11 2.67 -15.69
C ASN A 334 29.51 4.05 -15.16
N ARG A 335 28.56 4.98 -15.02
CA ARG A 335 28.78 6.32 -14.45
C ARG A 335 28.48 6.40 -12.95
N ILE A 336 27.75 5.41 -12.43
CA ILE A 336 27.51 5.28 -11.00
C ILE A 336 28.58 4.32 -10.45
N ASN A 337 29.62 4.89 -9.85
CA ASN A 337 30.79 4.12 -9.37
C ASN A 337 30.46 3.11 -8.25
N HIS A 338 29.41 3.37 -7.47
CA HIS A 338 28.98 2.52 -6.37
C HIS A 338 27.70 1.76 -6.71
N ALA A 339 27.50 0.59 -6.11
CA ALA A 339 26.25 -0.13 -6.28
C ALA A 339 25.08 0.75 -5.79
N PRO A 340 23.98 0.89 -6.54
CA PRO A 340 22.86 1.75 -6.16
C PRO A 340 22.33 1.47 -4.75
N PHE A 341 22.21 0.20 -4.35
CA PHE A 341 21.80 -0.14 -2.98
C PHE A 341 22.83 0.21 -1.91
N SER A 342 24.13 0.24 -2.23
CA SER A 342 25.14 0.75 -1.29
C SER A 342 24.97 2.25 -1.07
N ILE A 343 24.66 3.01 -2.13
CA ILE A 343 24.28 4.43 -2.00
C ILE A 343 23.01 4.56 -1.15
N ALA A 344 22.05 3.67 -1.37
CA ALA A 344 20.79 3.68 -0.64
C ALA A 344 21.00 3.48 0.88
N MET A 345 21.74 2.43 1.23
CA MET A 345 22.06 2.09 2.62
C MET A 345 22.94 3.16 3.28
N PHE A 346 23.87 3.75 2.54
CA PHE A 346 24.64 4.89 3.03
C PHE A 346 23.75 6.10 3.31
N GLY A 347 22.76 6.39 2.45
CA GLY A 347 21.78 7.44 2.69
C GLY A 347 20.95 7.20 3.95
N VAL A 348 20.42 5.99 4.14
CA VAL A 348 19.69 5.62 5.37
C VAL A 348 20.57 5.75 6.61
N LEU A 349 21.82 5.26 6.54
CA LEU A 349 22.78 5.41 7.63
C LEU A 349 23.05 6.88 7.94
N LEU A 350 23.22 7.72 6.91
CA LEU A 350 23.44 9.16 7.07
C LEU A 350 22.26 9.83 7.80
N SER A 351 21.02 9.55 7.40
CA SER A 351 19.82 10.06 8.07
C SER A 351 19.72 9.56 9.53
N LEU A 352 20.03 8.29 9.79
CA LEU A 352 20.06 7.75 11.15
C LEU A 352 21.13 8.44 12.01
N THR A 353 22.33 8.66 11.47
CA THR A 353 23.39 9.37 12.18
C THR A 353 23.02 10.82 12.44
N ALA A 354 22.39 11.51 11.48
CA ALA A 354 21.91 12.87 11.66
C ALA A 354 20.91 12.98 12.82
N GLY A 355 19.99 12.01 12.94
CA GLY A 355 19.05 11.94 14.07
C GLY A 355 19.69 11.52 15.39
N ALA A 356 20.69 10.65 15.36
CA ALA A 356 21.39 10.17 16.54
C ALA A 356 22.32 11.23 17.17
N LEU A 357 22.81 12.20 16.39
CA LEU A 357 23.62 13.31 16.90
C LEU A 357 22.90 14.09 18.02
N ALA A 358 21.57 14.20 17.97
CA ALA A 358 20.78 14.85 19.02
C ALA A 358 20.95 14.18 20.40
N LEU A 359 21.13 12.86 20.43
CA LEU A 359 21.29 12.09 21.67
C LEU A 359 22.58 12.46 22.42
N VAL A 360 23.63 12.86 21.68
CA VAL A 360 24.90 13.33 22.28
C VAL A 360 24.71 14.60 23.11
N PHE A 361 23.69 15.40 22.76
CA PHE A 361 23.33 16.63 23.46
C PHE A 361 22.19 16.43 24.49
N ASN A 362 21.87 15.17 24.86
CA ASN A 362 20.73 14.81 25.71
C ASN A 362 19.36 15.29 25.18
N LEU A 363 19.23 15.46 23.86
CA LEU A 363 17.97 15.77 23.20
C LEU A 363 17.32 14.48 22.68
N PRO A 364 15.99 14.45 22.51
CA PRO A 364 15.30 13.32 21.88
C PRO A 364 15.86 13.00 20.48
N PHE A 365 15.82 11.72 20.12
CA PHE A 365 16.20 11.27 18.77
C PHE A 365 15.46 12.07 17.69
N LEU A 366 16.18 12.44 16.62
CA LEU A 366 15.68 13.27 15.50
C LEU A 366 15.32 14.72 15.84
N THR A 367 15.81 15.25 16.96
CA THR A 367 15.72 16.70 17.21
C THR A 367 16.72 17.47 16.32
N GLY A 368 16.25 18.47 15.57
CA GLY A 368 17.11 19.32 14.74
C GLY A 368 18.13 20.12 15.55
N LEU A 369 19.42 19.93 15.27
CA LEU A 369 20.51 20.73 15.81
C LEU A 369 20.91 21.80 14.79
N TRP A 370 21.01 23.05 15.23
CA TRP A 370 21.20 24.20 14.33
C TRP A 370 22.40 25.05 14.77
N TRP A 371 23.30 25.37 13.83
CA TRP A 371 24.50 26.21 14.08
C TRP A 371 24.37 27.60 13.47
N LYS A 372 23.33 28.32 13.87
CA LYS A 372 22.90 29.59 13.27
C LYS A 372 23.95 30.71 13.31
N ASP A 373 24.85 30.68 14.28
CA ASP A 373 25.82 31.76 14.51
C ASP A 373 26.95 31.80 13.47
N ILE A 374 27.12 30.74 12.65
CA ILE A 374 28.21 30.63 11.68
C ILE A 374 27.69 30.32 10.28
N LEU A 375 26.72 29.41 10.13
CA LEU A 375 26.06 29.08 8.86
C LEU A 375 24.60 28.64 9.12
N PRO A 376 23.65 28.89 8.20
CA PRO A 376 22.29 28.36 8.31
C PRO A 376 22.25 26.85 7.97
N LEU A 377 23.09 26.07 8.65
CA LEU A 377 23.25 24.63 8.51
C LEU A 377 22.79 23.96 9.80
N GLY A 378 22.08 22.85 9.65
CA GLY A 378 21.66 22.02 10.76
C GLY A 378 21.65 20.55 10.38
N THR A 379 21.50 19.68 11.37
CA THR A 379 21.31 18.24 11.15
C THR A 379 20.12 17.90 10.24
N PRO A 380 19.05 18.73 10.13
CA PRO A 380 17.99 18.45 9.14
C PRO A 380 18.45 18.48 7.68
N LEU A 381 19.45 19.29 7.32
CA LEU A 381 20.01 19.24 5.97
C LEU A 381 20.77 17.94 5.73
N LEU A 382 21.54 17.48 6.73
CA LEU A 382 22.26 16.21 6.65
C LEU A 382 21.27 15.03 6.54
N PHE A 383 20.16 15.11 7.28
CA PHE A 383 19.04 14.18 7.19
C PHE A 383 18.43 14.16 5.78
N ASP A 384 18.16 15.33 5.19
CA ASP A 384 17.66 15.48 3.81
C ASP A 384 18.63 14.94 2.75
N VAL A 385 19.94 15.14 2.94
CA VAL A 385 20.98 14.56 2.06
C VAL A 385 20.95 13.02 2.16
N GLY A 386 20.76 12.48 3.35
CA GLY A 386 20.60 11.04 3.55
C GLY A 386 19.37 10.48 2.83
N ILE A 387 18.23 11.16 2.96
CA ILE A 387 16.99 10.85 2.22
C ILE A 387 17.23 10.88 0.72
N TYR A 388 17.91 11.92 0.24
CA TYR A 388 18.21 12.11 -1.17
C TYR A 388 19.01 10.94 -1.76
N LEU A 389 20.08 10.53 -1.07
CA LEU A 389 20.90 9.39 -1.48
C LEU A 389 20.15 8.06 -1.37
N ALA A 390 19.33 7.89 -0.32
CA ALA A 390 18.53 6.71 -0.10
C ALA A 390 17.54 6.46 -1.26
N ILE A 391 16.82 7.49 -1.68
CA ILE A 391 15.85 7.41 -2.78
C ILE A 391 16.54 7.21 -4.12
N ILE A 392 17.61 7.97 -4.42
CA ILE A 392 18.38 7.76 -5.65
C ILE A 392 18.86 6.31 -5.72
N GLY A 393 19.50 5.81 -4.66
CA GLY A 393 20.02 4.45 -4.63
C GLY A 393 18.92 3.38 -4.76
N GLY A 394 17.84 3.52 -3.99
CA GLY A 394 16.73 2.55 -3.96
C GLY A 394 15.97 2.46 -5.28
N VAL A 395 15.55 3.61 -5.82
CA VAL A 395 14.76 3.66 -7.06
C VAL A 395 15.62 3.37 -8.28
N MET A 396 16.85 3.91 -8.35
CA MET A 396 17.78 3.61 -9.45
C MET A 396 18.19 2.13 -9.44
N GLY A 397 18.39 1.54 -8.25
CA GLY A 397 18.66 0.11 -8.11
C GLY A 397 17.53 -0.75 -8.69
N MET A 398 16.28 -0.40 -8.40
CA MET A 398 15.12 -1.07 -8.98
C MET A 398 15.04 -0.89 -10.49
N LEU A 399 15.20 0.35 -11.00
CA LEU A 399 15.10 0.65 -12.44
C LEU A 399 16.20 0.00 -13.27
N LEU A 400 17.45 0.05 -12.81
CA LEU A 400 18.57 -0.57 -13.50
C LEU A 400 18.38 -2.08 -13.56
N HIS A 401 17.99 -2.72 -12.46
CA HIS A 401 17.77 -4.16 -12.44
C HIS A 401 16.56 -4.60 -13.28
N LEU A 402 15.48 -3.79 -13.27
CA LEU A 402 14.32 -4.03 -14.11
C LEU A 402 14.68 -3.94 -15.59
N ASN A 403 15.46 -2.93 -15.99
CA ASN A 403 15.89 -2.81 -17.38
C ASN A 403 16.92 -3.87 -17.76
N GLU A 404 17.96 -4.12 -16.95
CA GLU A 404 19.00 -5.11 -17.24
C GLU A 404 18.51 -6.57 -17.15
N GLY A 405 17.45 -6.82 -16.39
CA GLY A 405 16.86 -8.14 -16.24
C GLY A 405 15.79 -8.49 -17.28
N LEU A 406 15.23 -7.46 -17.92
CA LEU A 406 14.19 -7.60 -18.95
C LEU A 406 14.71 -7.37 -20.38
N ASP A 407 15.74 -6.55 -20.56
CA ASP A 407 16.49 -6.38 -21.83
C ASP A 407 17.69 -7.32 -21.96
#